data_AF-A0A969SVL2-F1
#
_entry.id   AF-A0A969SVL2-F1
#
_cell.length_a   1.000
_cell.length_b   1.000
_cell.length_c   1.000
_cell.angle_alpha   90.00
_cell.angle_beta   90.00
_cell.angle_gamma   90.00
#
_symmetry.space_group_name_H-M   'P 1'
#
loop_
_entity.id
_entity.type
_entity.pdbx_description
1 polymer ?
#
loop_
_entity_poly.entity_id
_entity_poly.type
_entity_poly.pdbx_seq_one_letter_code
_entity_poly.pdbx_strand_id
1 'polypeptide(L)'
;MKLLKTHLIFASRLSLSLLIFGAILITWQQKTISNPPSTKIEIPTVEWQNTRLPDWNQITFSKMPRITESGSFQVPNNVTSELGYDPSRSWNVGQTPDSFTMLGDFQDSFKLQEFSLADISQIIGSNLQETDLSRFGVIKFQSIDSLVKAIPDLKEWTVGDVKPILDLLSQNLSHSFNVNQTIGNLLNESPHLGKLNFESLDLKYYNIDSIPGLSTTPIASFDKWQGV
;
A
#
# COMPACT_ATOMS: atom_id res chain seq x y z
N MET A 1 89.60 24.88 -40.27
CA MET A 1 88.16 25.08 -40.51
C MET A 1 87.53 25.55 -39.18
N LYS A 2 87.79 26.81 -38.78
CA LYS A 2 86.82 27.92 -38.61
C LYS A 2 85.53 27.49 -37.87
N LEU A 3 85.45 27.57 -36.53
CA LEU A 3 85.24 28.72 -35.61
C LEU A 3 83.94 29.52 -35.80
N LEU A 4 83.08 29.41 -34.76
CA LEU A 4 82.29 30.43 -34.04
C LEU A 4 81.54 31.52 -34.83
N LYS A 5 80.26 31.73 -34.50
CA LYS A 5 79.75 33.09 -34.21
C LYS A 5 78.40 33.13 -33.47
N THR A 6 78.47 33.74 -32.30
CA THR A 6 77.43 34.35 -31.46
C THR A 6 77.08 35.75 -31.98
N HIS A 7 75.84 36.21 -31.80
CA HIS A 7 75.35 37.61 -31.64
C HIS A 7 73.87 37.47 -31.19
N LEU A 8 73.35 37.81 -30.00
CA LEU A 8 73.30 39.02 -29.16
C LEU A 8 73.02 40.35 -29.88
N ILE A 9 71.91 41.02 -29.51
CA ILE A 9 71.62 42.47 -29.43
C ILE A 9 70.27 42.60 -28.65
N PHE A 10 70.29 43.04 -27.37
CA PHE A 10 69.87 44.37 -26.82
C PHE A 10 68.35 44.51 -26.60
N ALA A 11 67.78 45.04 -25.51
CA ALA A 11 68.31 45.71 -24.33
C ALA A 11 67.27 45.77 -23.19
N SER A 12 67.81 45.83 -21.97
CA SER A 12 67.29 46.28 -20.67
C SER A 12 66.01 47.12 -20.60
N ARG A 13 65.17 46.83 -19.59
CA ARG A 13 64.87 47.78 -18.49
C ARG A 13 64.63 47.05 -17.16
N LEU A 14 65.43 47.41 -16.16
CA LEU A 14 65.26 47.12 -14.73
C LEU A 14 64.09 47.93 -14.13
N SER A 15 63.26 47.32 -13.30
CA SER A 15 63.07 47.66 -11.86
C SER A 15 62.10 46.62 -11.25
N LEU A 16 62.51 45.80 -10.28
CA LEU A 16 62.76 45.99 -8.84
C LEU A 16 61.52 45.68 -7.96
N SER A 17 61.75 44.77 -7.00
CA SER A 17 60.91 44.28 -5.89
C SER A 17 59.97 43.11 -6.26
N LEU A 18 59.81 42.05 -5.47
CA LEU A 18 60.15 41.82 -4.06
C LEU A 18 60.30 40.29 -3.83
N LEU A 19 61.32 39.88 -3.08
CA LEU A 19 61.53 38.51 -2.58
C LEU A 19 60.34 38.05 -1.72
N ILE A 20 59.73 36.89 -1.99
CA ILE A 20 59.21 36.00 -0.93
C ILE A 20 59.32 34.52 -1.34
N PHE A 21 60.06 33.82 -0.49
CA PHE A 21 60.20 32.38 -0.28
C PHE A 21 58.84 31.69 -0.07
N GLY A 22 58.60 30.49 -0.61
CA GLY A 22 57.38 29.76 -0.25
C GLY A 22 57.31 28.35 -0.81
N ALA A 23 57.40 27.38 0.09
CA ALA A 23 57.41 25.95 -0.17
C ALA A 23 56.23 25.47 -1.03
N ILE A 24 56.53 24.53 -1.92
CA ILE A 24 55.56 23.68 -2.60
C ILE A 24 54.88 22.81 -1.54
N LEU A 25 53.65 23.17 -1.14
CA LEU A 25 52.71 22.24 -0.54
C LEU A 25 51.73 21.83 -1.63
N ILE A 26 51.95 20.65 -2.20
CA ILE A 26 50.96 19.95 -3.02
C ILE A 26 49.86 19.51 -2.05
N THR A 27 48.83 20.35 -1.90
CA THR A 27 47.59 19.92 -1.26
C THR A 27 46.84 19.06 -2.28
N TRP A 28 46.85 17.75 -2.04
CA TRP A 28 45.91 16.84 -2.67
C TRP A 28 44.50 17.25 -2.23
N GLN A 29 43.76 17.92 -3.10
CA GLN A 29 42.31 18.03 -2.91
C GLN A 29 41.72 16.63 -3.15
N GLN A 30 41.49 15.87 -2.09
CA GLN A 30 40.51 14.79 -2.11
C GLN A 30 39.15 15.46 -2.35
N LYS A 31 38.75 15.53 -3.63
CA LYS A 31 37.36 15.76 -3.99
C LYS A 31 36.59 14.53 -3.53
N THR A 32 36.08 14.57 -2.30
CA THR A 32 35.05 13.65 -1.85
C THR A 32 33.88 13.81 -2.80
N ILE A 33 33.70 12.83 -3.69
CA ILE A 33 32.45 12.64 -4.40
C ILE A 33 31.47 12.24 -3.30
N SER A 34 30.72 13.20 -2.80
CA SER A 34 29.54 12.91 -1.99
C SER A 34 28.58 12.16 -2.91
N ASN A 35 28.59 10.82 -2.82
CA ASN A 35 27.47 10.05 -3.32
C ASN A 35 26.22 10.62 -2.64
N PRO A 36 25.16 11.01 -3.38
CA PRO A 36 23.88 11.25 -2.73
C PRO A 36 23.53 9.98 -1.94
N PRO A 37 22.95 10.08 -0.74
CA PRO A 37 22.57 8.90 0.02
C PRO A 37 21.63 8.09 -0.86
N SER A 38 22.13 6.96 -1.38
CA SER A 38 21.28 5.90 -1.88
C SER A 38 20.49 5.46 -0.67
N THR A 39 19.22 5.86 -0.58
CA THR A 39 18.25 5.25 0.32
C THR A 39 18.01 3.82 -0.16
N LYS A 40 19.03 2.98 0.02
CA LYS A 40 18.91 1.54 -0.06
C LYS A 40 17.96 1.18 1.07
N ILE A 41 16.73 0.83 0.71
CA ILE A 41 15.77 0.27 1.67
C ILE A 41 16.42 -1.04 2.13
N GLU A 42 17.02 -1.01 3.32
CA GLU A 42 17.61 -2.18 3.94
C GLU A 42 16.48 -2.97 4.61
N ILE A 43 16.47 -4.28 4.40
CA ILE A 43 15.61 -5.19 5.15
C ILE A 43 15.87 -4.92 6.64
N PRO A 44 14.83 -4.66 7.45
CA PRO A 44 14.99 -4.43 8.89
C PRO A 44 15.74 -5.57 9.57
N THR A 45 16.62 -5.23 10.51
CA THR A 45 17.45 -6.20 11.22
C THR A 45 17.64 -5.84 12.67
N VAL A 46 17.83 -6.86 13.51
CA VAL A 46 18.25 -6.76 14.92
C VAL A 46 19.60 -7.41 15.12
N GLU A 47 20.39 -6.86 16.05
CA GLU A 47 21.63 -7.49 16.52
C GLU A 47 21.30 -8.57 17.55
N TRP A 48 21.71 -9.81 17.29
CA TRP A 48 21.59 -10.92 18.23
C TRP A 48 22.90 -11.70 18.28
N GLN A 49 23.54 -11.73 19.44
CA GLN A 49 24.83 -12.41 19.64
C GLN A 49 25.90 -12.02 18.57
N ASN A 50 26.08 -10.72 18.34
CA ASN A 50 27.00 -10.17 17.32
C ASN A 50 26.68 -10.62 15.88
N THR A 51 25.45 -11.07 15.63
CA THR A 51 24.95 -11.43 14.30
C THR A 51 23.74 -10.56 13.96
N ARG A 52 23.79 -9.94 12.79
CA ARG A 52 22.68 -9.18 12.21
C ARG A 52 21.63 -10.16 11.66
N LEU A 53 20.49 -10.28 12.33
CA LEU A 53 19.36 -11.13 11.91
C LEU A 53 18.21 -10.27 11.38
N PRO A 54 17.36 -10.78 10.47
CA PRO A 54 16.15 -10.09 10.05
C PRO A 54 15.23 -9.78 11.24
N ASP A 55 14.71 -8.56 11.30
CA ASP A 55 13.70 -8.17 12.28
C ASP A 55 12.31 -8.50 11.74
N TRP A 56 11.84 -9.71 12.03
CA TRP A 56 10.55 -10.22 11.56
C TRP A 56 9.35 -9.37 12.02
N ASN A 57 9.49 -8.61 13.11
CA ASN A 57 8.41 -7.72 13.59
C ASN A 57 8.35 -6.40 12.79
N GLN A 58 9.39 -6.10 12.02
CA GLN A 58 9.50 -4.86 11.26
C GLN A 58 9.45 -5.08 9.75
N ILE A 59 9.51 -6.32 9.27
CA ILE A 59 9.46 -6.64 7.83
C ILE A 59 8.04 -6.48 7.31
N THR A 60 7.91 -5.64 6.28
CA THR A 60 6.67 -5.46 5.49
C THR A 60 7.03 -5.55 4.01
N PHE A 61 6.06 -5.84 3.15
CA PHE A 61 6.27 -5.84 1.70
C PHE A 61 6.78 -4.48 1.18
N SER A 62 6.35 -3.37 1.79
CA SER A 62 6.84 -2.02 1.48
C SER A 62 8.30 -1.75 1.85
N LYS A 63 8.88 -2.58 2.72
CA LYS A 63 10.30 -2.51 3.11
C LYS A 63 11.17 -3.55 2.37
N MET A 64 10.59 -4.35 1.48
CA MET A 64 11.36 -5.28 0.64
C MET A 64 12.11 -4.53 -0.47
N PRO A 65 13.18 -5.12 -1.03
CA PRO A 65 13.86 -4.55 -2.19
C PRO A 65 12.89 -4.29 -3.34
N ARG A 66 13.11 -3.18 -4.04
CA ARG A 66 12.36 -2.84 -5.25
C ARG A 66 12.64 -3.86 -6.35
N ILE A 67 11.61 -4.22 -7.11
CA ILE A 67 11.74 -5.13 -8.25
C ILE A 67 12.60 -4.48 -9.36
N THR A 68 13.42 -5.29 -10.01
CA THR A 68 14.41 -4.83 -11.00
C THR A 68 13.89 -4.84 -12.43
N GLU A 69 12.75 -5.49 -12.67
CA GLU A 69 12.16 -5.66 -14.00
C GLU A 69 10.66 -5.39 -13.96
N SER A 70 10.18 -4.64 -14.95
CA SER A 70 8.74 -4.46 -15.18
C SER A 70 8.13 -5.75 -15.72
N GLY A 71 6.84 -5.94 -15.49
CA GLY A 71 6.13 -7.10 -15.97
C GLY A 71 4.62 -6.97 -15.83
N SER A 72 3.92 -7.98 -16.30
CA SER A 72 2.48 -8.07 -16.14
C SER A 72 2.02 -9.51 -16.20
N PHE A 73 0.93 -9.76 -15.51
CA PHE A 73 0.14 -10.97 -15.61
C PHE A 73 -1.26 -10.56 -16.04
N GLN A 74 -1.72 -11.12 -17.15
CA GLN A 74 -3.07 -10.91 -17.67
C GLN A 74 -3.82 -12.22 -17.60
N VAL A 75 -4.95 -12.20 -16.92
CA VAL A 75 -5.79 -13.38 -16.77
C VAL A 75 -6.72 -13.52 -17.99
N PRO A 76 -6.95 -14.73 -18.51
CA PRO A 76 -7.99 -14.95 -19.50
C PRO A 76 -9.39 -14.62 -18.93
N ASN A 77 -10.26 -14.00 -19.73
CA ASN A 77 -11.61 -13.56 -19.28
C ASN A 77 -12.47 -14.66 -18.65
N ASN A 78 -12.31 -15.91 -19.08
CA ASN A 78 -13.05 -17.04 -18.51
C ASN A 78 -12.64 -17.31 -17.05
N VAL A 79 -11.38 -17.07 -16.69
CA VAL A 79 -10.85 -17.28 -15.34
C VAL A 79 -11.35 -16.19 -14.39
N THR A 80 -11.40 -14.92 -14.81
CA THR A 80 -12.01 -13.83 -14.00
C THR A 80 -13.44 -14.16 -13.59
N SER A 81 -14.21 -14.75 -14.50
CA SER A 81 -15.60 -15.13 -14.25
C SER A 81 -15.71 -16.27 -13.24
N GLU A 82 -14.79 -17.23 -13.28
CA GLU A 82 -14.74 -18.36 -12.33
C GLU A 82 -14.24 -17.93 -10.94
N LEU A 83 -13.26 -17.02 -10.88
CA LEU A 83 -12.71 -16.51 -9.62
C LEU A 83 -13.61 -15.46 -8.96
N GLY A 84 -14.44 -14.77 -9.75
CA GLY A 84 -15.29 -13.68 -9.26
C GLY A 84 -14.55 -12.35 -9.04
N TYR A 85 -13.23 -12.31 -9.21
CA TYR A 85 -12.38 -11.12 -9.17
C TYR A 85 -11.30 -11.20 -10.26
N ASP A 86 -10.67 -10.07 -10.57
CA ASP A 86 -9.61 -9.98 -11.57
C ASP A 86 -8.21 -10.04 -10.91
N PRO A 87 -7.47 -11.15 -11.03
CA PRO A 87 -6.10 -11.25 -10.53
C PRO A 87 -5.05 -10.62 -11.47
N SER A 88 -5.46 -10.03 -12.59
CA SER A 88 -4.55 -9.36 -13.52
C SER A 88 -3.84 -8.20 -12.84
N ARG A 89 -2.57 -8.03 -13.17
CA ARG A 89 -1.71 -7.03 -12.55
C ARG A 89 -0.55 -6.65 -13.46
N SER A 90 -0.08 -5.43 -13.29
CA SER A 90 1.14 -4.95 -13.90
C SER A 90 2.00 -4.28 -12.84
N TRP A 91 3.30 -4.39 -13.02
CA TRP A 91 4.27 -3.76 -12.15
C TRP A 91 5.39 -3.13 -12.96
N ASN A 92 5.98 -2.08 -12.40
CA ASN A 92 7.07 -1.35 -13.00
C ASN A 92 8.33 -1.54 -12.17
N VAL A 93 9.48 -1.57 -12.85
CA VAL A 93 10.79 -1.46 -12.21
C VAL A 93 10.79 -0.34 -11.16
N GLY A 94 11.33 -0.63 -9.98
CA GLY A 94 11.36 0.31 -8.86
C GLY A 94 10.15 0.25 -7.91
N GLN A 95 9.11 -0.54 -8.21
CA GLN A 95 8.02 -0.80 -7.27
C GLN A 95 8.39 -1.84 -6.21
N THR A 96 7.75 -1.76 -5.05
CA THR A 96 7.84 -2.76 -3.97
C THR A 96 6.65 -3.73 -4.04
N PRO A 97 6.78 -4.97 -3.52
CA PRO A 97 5.72 -5.99 -3.62
C PRO A 97 4.33 -5.56 -3.16
N ASP A 98 4.23 -4.71 -2.12
CA ASP A 98 2.97 -4.20 -1.59
C ASP A 98 2.13 -3.42 -2.61
N SER A 99 2.72 -2.93 -3.70
CA SER A 99 1.98 -2.17 -4.71
C SER A 99 1.30 -3.02 -5.78
N PHE A 100 1.55 -4.33 -5.83
CA PHE A 100 1.02 -5.21 -6.89
C PHE A 100 0.61 -6.61 -6.43
N THR A 101 0.90 -6.99 -5.19
CA THR A 101 0.36 -8.22 -4.59
C THR A 101 -1.05 -8.00 -4.07
N MET A 102 -1.87 -9.04 -4.13
CA MET A 102 -3.21 -9.06 -3.53
C MET A 102 -3.23 -9.99 -2.31
N LEU A 103 -4.22 -9.83 -1.44
CA LEU A 103 -4.39 -10.67 -0.25
C LEU A 103 -4.53 -12.16 -0.62
N GLY A 104 -5.18 -12.45 -1.75
CA GLY A 104 -5.32 -13.81 -2.30
C GLY A 104 -4.01 -14.50 -2.65
N ASP A 105 -2.94 -13.76 -2.98
CA ASP A 105 -1.62 -14.35 -3.28
C ASP A 105 -1.02 -15.08 -2.06
N PHE A 106 -1.53 -14.79 -0.86
CA PHE A 106 -1.05 -15.32 0.42
C PHE A 106 -2.01 -16.29 1.09
N GLN A 107 -3.10 -16.67 0.42
CA GLN A 107 -4.18 -17.48 0.98
C GLN A 107 -3.67 -18.74 1.68
N ASP A 108 -2.77 -19.47 1.01
CA ASP A 108 -2.26 -20.76 1.51
C ASP A 108 -0.95 -20.63 2.30
N SER A 109 -0.22 -19.52 2.12
CA SER A 109 1.09 -19.32 2.77
C SER A 109 0.97 -18.77 4.18
N PHE A 110 0.16 -17.71 4.34
CA PHE A 110 0.06 -16.96 5.59
C PHE A 110 -1.33 -16.99 6.20
N LYS A 111 -2.35 -17.41 5.44
CA LYS A 111 -3.74 -17.50 5.90
C LYS A 111 -4.26 -16.18 6.49
N LEU A 112 -3.81 -15.05 5.94
CA LEU A 112 -4.14 -13.70 6.43
C LEU A 112 -5.64 -13.42 6.44
N GLN A 113 -6.39 -14.10 5.57
CA GLN A 113 -7.84 -14.05 5.51
C GLN A 113 -8.56 -14.64 6.73
N GLU A 114 -7.89 -15.47 7.54
CA GLU A 114 -8.48 -16.04 8.75
C GLU A 114 -8.61 -15.00 9.88
N PHE A 115 -7.91 -13.86 9.76
CA PHE A 115 -7.97 -12.76 10.72
C PHE A 115 -9.20 -11.87 10.48
N SER A 116 -9.72 -11.31 11.56
CA SER A 116 -10.68 -10.22 11.57
C SER A 116 -9.99 -8.86 11.70
N LEU A 117 -10.73 -7.77 11.48
CA LEU A 117 -10.18 -6.42 11.71
C LEU A 117 -9.82 -6.20 13.18
N ALA A 118 -10.56 -6.81 14.11
CA ALA A 118 -10.25 -6.78 15.54
C ALA A 118 -8.89 -7.43 15.82
N ASP A 119 -8.61 -8.61 15.25
CA ASP A 119 -7.31 -9.27 15.41
C ASP A 119 -6.17 -8.41 14.84
N ILE A 120 -6.37 -7.87 13.64
CA ILE A 120 -5.39 -6.99 12.98
C ILE A 120 -5.12 -5.75 13.83
N SER A 121 -6.18 -5.13 14.36
CA SER A 121 -6.05 -3.92 15.20
C SER A 121 -5.24 -4.17 16.47
N GLN A 122 -5.40 -5.35 17.07
CA GLN A 122 -4.62 -5.77 18.23
C GLN A 122 -3.14 -6.00 17.88
N ILE A 123 -2.85 -6.56 16.69
CA ILE A 123 -1.49 -6.80 16.22
C ILE A 123 -0.75 -5.47 15.94
N ILE A 124 -1.41 -4.53 15.27
CA ILE A 124 -0.76 -3.27 14.84
C ILE A 124 -0.94 -2.11 15.82
N GLY A 125 -1.74 -2.30 16.89
CA GLY A 125 -2.05 -1.27 17.86
C GLY A 125 -2.90 -0.12 17.31
N SER A 126 -3.84 -0.41 16.40
CA SER A 126 -4.73 0.60 15.80
C SER A 126 -6.09 0.69 16.49
N ASN A 127 -6.71 1.88 16.39
CA ASN A 127 -8.07 2.14 16.88
C ASN A 127 -9.09 1.98 15.75
N LEU A 128 -9.93 0.94 15.79
CA LEU A 128 -10.95 0.70 14.76
C LEU A 128 -12.09 1.71 14.81
N GLN A 129 -12.37 2.31 15.97
CA GLN A 129 -13.44 3.27 16.16
C GLN A 129 -13.20 4.57 15.37
N GLU A 130 -11.94 4.86 15.04
CA GLU A 130 -11.53 6.01 14.22
C GLU A 130 -11.27 5.62 12.75
N THR A 131 -11.54 4.38 12.37
CA THR A 131 -11.31 3.86 11.03
C THR A 131 -12.62 3.88 10.23
N ASP A 132 -12.59 4.54 9.08
CA ASP A 132 -13.71 4.57 8.15
C ASP A 132 -13.78 3.30 7.27
N LEU A 133 -14.97 2.97 6.76
CA LEU A 133 -15.23 1.79 5.93
C LEU A 133 -14.41 1.79 4.64
N SER A 134 -14.03 2.95 4.09
CA SER A 134 -13.25 2.99 2.85
C SER A 134 -11.85 2.38 3.01
N ARG A 135 -11.34 2.31 4.26
CA ARG A 135 -10.08 1.64 4.59
C ARG A 135 -10.20 0.12 4.63
N PHE A 136 -11.40 -0.42 4.77
CA PHE A 136 -11.63 -1.86 4.63
C PHE A 136 -11.87 -2.21 3.17
N GLY A 137 -10.79 -2.42 2.42
CA GLY A 137 -10.83 -2.58 0.95
C GLY A 137 -11.77 -3.67 0.41
N VAL A 138 -12.18 -4.63 1.25
CA VAL A 138 -13.13 -5.70 0.90
C VAL A 138 -14.57 -5.19 0.79
N ILE A 139 -14.95 -4.13 1.53
CA ILE A 139 -16.36 -3.70 1.64
C ILE A 139 -16.95 -3.26 0.31
N LYS A 140 -16.13 -2.66 -0.57
CA LYS A 140 -16.55 -2.21 -1.92
C LYS A 140 -17.00 -3.36 -2.83
N PHE A 141 -16.61 -4.59 -2.51
CA PHE A 141 -17.03 -5.76 -3.28
C PHE A 141 -18.33 -6.37 -2.76
N GLN A 142 -18.84 -5.88 -1.62
CA GLN A 142 -19.98 -6.48 -0.96
C GLN A 142 -21.30 -5.94 -1.52
N SER A 143 -22.27 -6.84 -1.56
CA SER A 143 -23.69 -6.52 -1.66
C SER A 143 -24.35 -6.72 -0.30
N ILE A 144 -25.61 -6.29 -0.14
CA ILE A 144 -26.36 -6.57 1.09
C ILE A 144 -26.43 -8.10 1.32
N ASP A 145 -26.67 -8.90 0.28
CA ASP A 145 -26.70 -10.36 0.35
C ASP A 145 -25.36 -10.94 0.80
N SER A 146 -24.24 -10.52 0.19
CA SER A 146 -22.92 -11.07 0.53
C SER A 146 -22.48 -10.65 1.92
N LEU A 147 -22.84 -9.44 2.35
CA LEU A 147 -22.58 -8.94 3.69
C LEU A 147 -23.38 -9.74 4.74
N VAL A 148 -24.67 -9.99 4.49
CA VAL A 148 -25.52 -10.81 5.37
C VAL A 148 -25.06 -12.28 5.38
N LYS A 149 -24.52 -12.79 4.27
CA LYS A 149 -23.91 -14.12 4.23
C LYS A 149 -22.63 -14.19 5.08
N ALA A 150 -21.81 -13.14 5.04
CA ALA A 150 -20.60 -13.03 5.85
C ALA A 150 -20.91 -12.83 7.35
N ILE A 151 -21.99 -12.09 7.65
CA ILE A 151 -22.43 -11.72 8.99
C ILE A 151 -23.90 -12.15 9.17
N PRO A 152 -24.19 -13.43 9.47
CA PRO A 152 -25.57 -13.94 9.52
C PRO A 152 -26.50 -13.19 10.49
N ASP A 153 -25.97 -12.78 11.64
CA ASP A 153 -26.72 -12.05 12.67
C ASP A 153 -27.21 -10.68 12.19
N LEU A 154 -26.63 -10.15 11.10
CA LEU A 154 -27.07 -8.88 10.50
C LEU A 154 -28.54 -8.94 10.04
N LYS A 155 -29.10 -10.12 9.79
CA LYS A 155 -30.52 -10.29 9.44
C LYS A 155 -31.47 -9.80 10.53
N GLU A 156 -31.05 -9.85 11.79
CA GLU A 156 -31.87 -9.50 12.95
C GLU A 156 -31.86 -8.00 13.24
N TRP A 157 -30.91 -7.26 12.67
CA TRP A 157 -30.83 -5.82 12.80
C TRP A 157 -31.89 -5.13 11.95
N THR A 158 -32.45 -4.02 12.46
CA THR A 158 -33.34 -3.20 11.65
C THR A 158 -32.55 -2.44 10.60
N VAL A 159 -33.21 -2.13 9.49
CA VAL A 159 -32.59 -1.34 8.41
C VAL A 159 -32.10 0.02 8.93
N GLY A 160 -32.87 0.65 9.82
CA GLY A 160 -32.54 1.95 10.41
C GLY A 160 -31.30 1.94 11.31
N ASP A 161 -30.98 0.81 11.92
CA ASP A 161 -29.84 0.68 12.83
C ASP A 161 -28.51 0.47 12.10
N VAL A 162 -28.54 0.02 10.83
CA VAL A 162 -27.35 -0.22 10.01
C VAL A 162 -27.23 0.87 8.96
N LYS A 163 -26.61 1.99 9.35
CA LYS A 163 -26.59 3.22 8.54
C LYS A 163 -26.12 3.04 7.08
N PRO A 164 -25.04 2.28 6.77
CA PRO A 164 -24.64 2.04 5.38
C PRO A 164 -25.75 1.35 4.56
N ILE A 165 -26.49 0.40 5.14
CA ILE A 165 -27.59 -0.28 4.46
C ILE A 165 -28.77 0.67 4.25
N LEU A 166 -29.12 1.46 5.27
CA LEU A 166 -30.16 2.49 5.18
C LEU A 166 -29.90 3.47 4.03
N ASP A 167 -28.67 4.00 3.97
CA ASP A 167 -28.30 4.98 2.96
C ASP A 167 -28.24 4.36 1.56
N LEU A 168 -27.74 3.13 1.44
CA LEU A 168 -27.73 2.38 0.17
C LEU A 168 -29.14 2.18 -0.38
N LEU A 169 -30.09 1.78 0.48
CA LEU A 169 -31.49 1.63 0.10
C LEU A 169 -32.11 2.97 -0.27
N SER A 170 -31.85 4.02 0.52
CA SER A 170 -32.38 5.37 0.28
C SER A 170 -31.89 5.99 -1.04
N GLN A 171 -30.68 5.67 -1.48
CA GLN A 171 -30.14 6.15 -2.76
C GLN A 171 -30.75 5.41 -3.97
N ASN A 172 -31.19 4.16 -3.79
CA ASN A 172 -31.66 3.30 -4.89
C ASN A 172 -33.19 3.16 -4.97
N LEU A 173 -33.93 3.54 -3.92
CA LEU A 173 -35.38 3.43 -3.86
C LEU A 173 -36.06 4.80 -4.00
N SER A 174 -37.02 4.88 -4.91
CA SER A 174 -37.82 6.10 -5.12
C SER A 174 -38.98 6.27 -4.13
N HIS A 175 -39.28 5.23 -3.34
CA HIS A 175 -40.39 5.20 -2.38
C HIS A 175 -39.88 4.94 -0.97
N SER A 176 -40.65 5.42 0.02
CA SER A 176 -40.39 5.14 1.43
C SER A 176 -40.47 3.65 1.71
N PHE A 177 -39.52 3.13 2.48
CA PHE A 177 -39.53 1.77 3.01
C PHE A 177 -39.58 1.80 4.54
N ASN A 178 -39.95 0.67 5.16
CA ASN A 178 -40.02 0.57 6.61
C ASN A 178 -38.62 0.42 7.20
N VAL A 179 -38.08 1.48 7.81
CA VAL A 179 -36.76 1.45 8.45
C VAL A 179 -36.70 0.57 9.70
N ASN A 180 -37.85 0.30 10.33
CA ASN A 180 -37.94 -0.53 11.53
C ASN A 180 -38.07 -2.03 11.23
N GLN A 181 -38.18 -2.41 9.96
CA GLN A 181 -38.16 -3.83 9.59
C GLN A 181 -36.74 -4.36 9.66
N THR A 182 -36.62 -5.66 9.97
CA THR A 182 -35.31 -6.33 9.97
C THR A 182 -34.79 -6.48 8.54
N ILE A 183 -33.46 -6.49 8.40
CA ILE A 183 -32.81 -6.71 7.11
C ILE A 183 -33.21 -8.08 6.53
N GLY A 184 -33.35 -9.11 7.37
CA GLY A 184 -33.83 -10.42 6.94
C GLY A 184 -35.23 -10.37 6.32
N ASN A 185 -36.17 -9.67 6.95
CA ASN A 185 -37.54 -9.53 6.41
C ASN A 185 -37.56 -8.72 5.11
N LEU A 186 -36.80 -7.61 5.05
CA LEU A 186 -36.64 -6.82 3.82
C LEU A 186 -36.18 -7.71 2.65
N LEU A 187 -35.15 -8.54 2.87
CA LEU A 187 -34.60 -9.40 1.82
C LEU A 187 -35.55 -10.54 1.43
N ASN A 188 -36.38 -11.03 2.36
CA ASN A 188 -37.40 -12.02 2.03
C ASN A 188 -38.52 -11.43 1.17
N GLU A 189 -38.97 -10.20 1.48
CA GLU A 189 -40.02 -9.51 0.74
C GLU A 189 -39.53 -8.97 -0.61
N SER A 190 -38.28 -8.51 -0.66
CA SER A 190 -37.67 -7.89 -1.85
C SER A 190 -36.25 -8.41 -2.08
N PRO A 191 -36.07 -9.67 -2.55
CA PRO A 191 -34.76 -10.30 -2.71
C PRO A 191 -33.81 -9.56 -3.67
N HIS A 192 -34.34 -8.81 -4.63
CA HIS A 192 -33.55 -8.03 -5.58
C HIS A 192 -32.73 -6.91 -4.90
N LEU A 193 -33.18 -6.39 -3.76
CA LEU A 193 -32.46 -5.38 -2.98
C LEU A 193 -31.17 -5.93 -2.37
N GLY A 194 -31.11 -7.26 -2.17
CA GLY A 194 -29.91 -7.97 -1.75
C GLY A 194 -28.71 -7.74 -2.68
N LYS A 195 -28.96 -7.40 -3.95
CA LYS A 195 -27.91 -7.19 -4.97
C LYS A 195 -27.33 -5.78 -4.99
N LEU A 196 -27.88 -4.85 -4.21
CA LEU A 196 -27.33 -3.50 -4.10
C LEU A 196 -25.92 -3.58 -3.50
N ASN A 197 -24.97 -2.86 -4.11
CA ASN A 197 -23.55 -2.95 -3.81
C ASN A 197 -23.05 -1.68 -3.09
N PHE A 198 -22.19 -1.86 -2.09
CA PHE A 198 -21.64 -0.77 -1.29
C PHE A 198 -20.64 0.14 -2.04
N GLU A 199 -20.12 -0.27 -3.20
CA GLU A 199 -19.28 0.57 -4.07
C GLU A 199 -19.96 1.88 -4.48
N SER A 200 -21.30 1.92 -4.53
CA SER A 200 -22.02 3.15 -4.88
C SER A 200 -22.03 4.19 -3.75
N LEU A 201 -21.65 3.81 -2.53
CA LEU A 201 -21.57 4.73 -1.40
C LEU A 201 -20.21 5.40 -1.30
N ASP A 202 -20.20 6.63 -0.80
CA ASP A 202 -18.98 7.26 -0.33
C ASP A 202 -18.63 6.73 1.08
N LEU A 203 -17.87 5.63 1.11
CA LEU A 203 -17.60 4.82 2.30
C LEU A 203 -16.82 5.56 3.41
N LYS A 204 -16.24 6.73 3.11
CA LYS A 204 -15.51 7.54 4.11
C LYS A 204 -16.40 8.15 5.19
N TYR A 205 -17.73 8.18 4.97
CA TYR A 205 -18.70 8.74 5.92
C TYR A 205 -19.24 7.73 6.94
N TYR A 206 -18.68 6.53 6.94
CA TYR A 206 -19.13 5.43 7.79
C TYR A 206 -17.92 4.84 8.49
N ASN A 207 -18.03 4.58 9.78
CA ASN A 207 -16.99 3.90 10.55
C ASN A 207 -17.16 2.38 10.45
N ILE A 208 -16.10 1.61 10.76
CA ILE A 208 -16.16 0.14 10.82
C ILE A 208 -17.31 -0.36 11.71
N ASP A 209 -17.59 0.32 12.83
CA ASP A 209 -18.64 -0.06 13.79
C ASP A 209 -20.08 0.27 13.34
N SER A 210 -20.24 0.99 12.23
CA SER A 210 -21.56 1.25 11.64
C SER A 210 -22.23 0.01 11.03
N ILE A 211 -21.46 -1.08 10.89
CA ILE A 211 -21.95 -2.40 10.50
C ILE A 211 -21.67 -3.37 11.66
N PRO A 212 -22.71 -3.78 12.41
CA PRO A 212 -22.56 -4.74 13.50
C PRO A 212 -21.89 -6.03 13.04
N GLY A 213 -20.94 -6.53 13.82
CA GLY A 213 -20.20 -7.77 13.54
C GLY A 213 -19.11 -7.67 12.47
N LEU A 214 -18.98 -6.53 11.76
CA LEU A 214 -17.98 -6.37 10.69
C LEU A 214 -16.55 -6.55 11.20
N SER A 215 -16.22 -5.94 12.33
CA SER A 215 -14.86 -5.95 12.87
C SER A 215 -14.40 -7.32 13.34
N THR A 216 -15.33 -8.19 13.73
CA THR A 216 -15.05 -9.52 14.29
C THR A 216 -15.21 -10.65 13.28
N THR A 217 -15.73 -10.35 12.09
CA THR A 217 -15.91 -11.36 11.03
C THR A 217 -14.58 -11.59 10.31
N PRO A 218 -14.13 -12.86 10.14
CA PRO A 218 -12.92 -13.15 9.39
C PRO A 218 -13.00 -12.63 7.95
N ILE A 219 -11.91 -12.07 7.43
CA ILE A 219 -11.84 -11.51 6.08
C ILE A 219 -12.27 -12.53 5.01
N ALA A 220 -11.96 -13.81 5.21
CA ALA A 220 -12.32 -14.90 4.31
C ALA A 220 -13.84 -15.07 4.09
N SER A 221 -14.67 -14.54 4.99
CA SER A 221 -16.12 -14.69 4.95
C SER A 221 -16.78 -13.76 3.93
N PHE A 222 -16.10 -12.69 3.53
CA PHE A 222 -16.62 -11.69 2.61
C PHE A 222 -16.35 -12.09 1.16
N ASP A 223 -17.27 -11.78 0.25
CA ASP A 223 -17.07 -12.16 -1.15
C ASP A 223 -15.88 -11.39 -1.77
N LYS A 224 -15.07 -12.06 -2.60
CA LYS A 224 -13.97 -11.46 -3.37
C LYS A 224 -12.87 -10.80 -2.53
N TRP A 225 -12.71 -11.20 -1.26
CA TRP A 225 -11.64 -10.70 -0.40
C TRP A 225 -10.24 -10.91 -0.99
N GLN A 226 -10.07 -11.90 -1.87
CA GLN A 226 -8.80 -12.24 -2.51
C GLN A 226 -8.24 -11.11 -3.37
N GLY A 227 -9.11 -10.27 -3.94
CA GLY A 227 -8.74 -9.20 -4.87
C GLY A 227 -8.42 -7.86 -4.20
N VAL A 228 -8.19 -7.85 -2.88
CA VAL A 228 -7.80 -6.67 -2.11
C VAL A 228 -6.29 -6.51 -2.06
#